data_AF-M0LB78-F1
#
_entry.id   AF-M0LB78-F1
#
_cell.length_a   1.000
_cell.length_b   1.000
_cell.length_c   1.000
_cell.angle_alpha   90.00
_cell.angle_beta   90.00
_cell.angle_gamma   90.00
#
_symmetry.space_group_name_H-M   'P 1'
#
loop_
_entity.id
_entity.type
_entity.pdbx_description
1 polymer ?
#
loop_
_entity_poly.entity_id
_entity_poly.type
_entity_poly.pdbx_seq_one_letter_code
_entity_poly.pdbx_strand_id
1 'polypeptide(L)'
;MGDNPWKNGTAGVREYVTASDMKHWIRRQESGVSDEYAKKLVSRTIDALLELSGNRLAIERKRQRKNGLEYTERYVRLMEEAEIPGDGTGATARTNPATGDVDG
;
A
#
# COMPACT_ATOMS: atom_id res chain seq x y z
N MET A 1 -6.24 3.20 16.41
CA MET A 1 -5.09 3.08 15.48
C MET A 1 -5.35 1.88 14.59
N GLY A 2 -5.59 2.10 13.30
CA GLY A 2 -5.85 1.04 12.34
C GLY A 2 -4.56 0.30 11.98
N ASP A 3 -4.60 -1.03 12.00
CA ASP A 3 -3.53 -1.91 11.53
C ASP A 3 -3.03 -1.50 10.13
N ASN A 4 -1.72 -1.38 9.91
CA ASN A 4 -1.15 -1.04 8.60
C ASN A 4 -1.11 -2.32 7.75
N PRO A 5 -1.79 -2.39 6.59
CA PRO A 5 -1.79 -3.60 5.77
C PRO A 5 -0.49 -3.80 4.98
N TRP A 6 0.39 -2.79 4.91
CA TRP A 6 1.67 -2.89 4.24
C TRP A 6 2.65 -3.72 5.06
N LYS A 7 3.43 -4.52 4.34
CA LYS A 7 4.45 -5.43 4.86
C LYS A 7 5.80 -5.02 4.29
N ASN A 8 6.84 -5.13 5.12
CA ASN A 8 8.21 -4.99 4.66
C ASN A 8 8.49 -6.02 3.56
N GLY A 9 9.09 -5.58 2.47
CA GLY A 9 9.49 -6.44 1.36
C GLY A 9 10.89 -7.02 1.55
N THR A 10 11.27 -7.85 0.60
CA THR A 10 12.63 -8.39 0.43
C THR A 10 12.94 -8.49 -1.06
N ALA A 11 14.23 -8.65 -1.41
CA ALA A 11 14.70 -8.88 -2.78
C ALA A 11 14.27 -7.79 -3.78
N GLY A 12 14.64 -6.52 -3.51
CA GLY A 12 14.34 -5.38 -4.38
C GLY A 12 12.93 -4.81 -4.20
N VAL A 13 12.14 -5.37 -3.28
CA VAL A 13 10.85 -4.82 -2.89
C VAL A 13 11.01 -4.13 -1.54
N ARG A 14 10.76 -2.83 -1.47
CA ARG A 14 10.80 -2.04 -0.24
C ARG A 14 9.64 -2.43 0.68
N GLU A 15 8.43 -2.33 0.15
CA GLU A 15 7.19 -2.66 0.86
C GLU A 15 6.15 -3.21 -0.12
N TYR A 16 5.24 -4.02 0.39
CA TYR A 16 4.13 -4.52 -0.40
C TYR A 16 2.85 -4.68 0.40
N VAL A 17 1.73 -4.69 -0.30
CA VAL A 17 0.42 -5.08 0.23
C VAL A 17 -0.28 -6.00 -0.76
N THR A 18 -0.95 -7.03 -0.25
CA THR A 18 -1.77 -7.93 -1.08
C THR A 18 -3.21 -7.42 -1.16
N ALA A 19 -3.92 -7.79 -2.23
CA ALA A 19 -5.34 -7.49 -2.35
C ALA A 19 -6.16 -8.10 -1.20
N SER A 20 -5.78 -9.28 -0.72
CA SER A 20 -6.38 -9.93 0.44
C SER A 20 -6.12 -9.15 1.75
N ASP A 21 -4.89 -8.67 1.98
CA ASP A 21 -4.57 -7.83 3.14
C ASP A 21 -5.34 -6.51 3.11
N MET A 22 -5.39 -5.84 1.95
CA MET A 22 -6.15 -4.62 1.74
C MET A 22 -7.65 -4.84 1.97
N LYS A 23 -8.20 -5.97 1.51
CA LYS A 23 -9.61 -6.33 1.73
C LYS A 23 -9.93 -6.45 3.22
N HIS A 24 -9.10 -7.18 3.96
CA HIS A 24 -9.29 -7.34 5.40
C HIS A 24 -9.15 -6.00 6.14
N TRP A 25 -8.21 -5.17 5.72
CA TRP A 25 -8.04 -3.83 6.28
C TRP A 25 -9.26 -2.93 6.06
N ILE A 26 -9.77 -2.83 4.83
CA ILE A 26 -10.98 -2.05 4.50
C ILE A 26 -12.17 -2.51 5.36
N ARG A 27 -12.40 -3.82 5.47
CA ARG A 27 -13.51 -4.37 6.27
C ARG A 27 -13.38 -4.12 7.76
N ARG A 28 -12.18 -3.82 8.27
CA ARG A 28 -11.97 -3.41 9.67
C ARG A 28 -12.17 -1.92 9.87
N GLN A 29 -11.88 -1.09 8.87
CA GLN A 29 -12.12 0.36 8.95
C GLN A 29 -13.61 0.69 8.81
N GLU A 30 -14.31 -0.02 7.93
CA GLU A 30 -15.70 0.26 7.58
C GLU A 30 -16.61 -0.92 7.97
N SER A 31 -17.33 -0.78 9.10
CA SER A 31 -18.29 -1.78 9.53
C SER A 31 -19.46 -1.88 8.55
N GLY A 32 -19.93 -3.11 8.27
CA GLY A 32 -21.07 -3.34 7.38
C GLY A 32 -20.71 -3.50 5.90
N VAL A 33 -19.44 -3.40 5.51
CA VAL A 33 -18.99 -3.72 4.15
C VAL A 33 -19.00 -5.24 3.91
N SER A 34 -19.78 -5.66 2.91
CA SER A 34 -19.83 -7.06 2.47
C SER A 34 -18.49 -7.50 1.85
N ASP A 35 -18.22 -8.81 1.83
CA ASP A 35 -17.00 -9.35 1.23
C ASP A 35 -16.91 -9.03 -0.29
N GLU A 36 -18.04 -9.10 -0.98
CA GLU A 36 -18.10 -8.81 -2.42
C GLU A 36 -17.85 -7.32 -2.69
N TYR A 37 -18.45 -6.42 -1.90
CA TYR A 37 -18.20 -5.00 -2.05
C TYR A 37 -16.76 -4.63 -1.70
N ALA A 38 -16.18 -5.25 -0.67
CA ALA A 38 -14.77 -5.08 -0.32
C ALA A 38 -13.84 -5.43 -1.48
N LYS A 39 -14.10 -6.50 -2.25
CA LYS A 39 -13.30 -6.86 -3.44
C LYS A 39 -13.36 -5.78 -4.53
N LYS A 40 -14.53 -5.17 -4.73
CA LYS A 40 -14.71 -4.05 -5.68
C LYS A 40 -13.95 -2.81 -5.19
N LEU A 41 -14.04 -2.50 -3.89
CA LEU A 41 -13.28 -1.41 -3.29
C LEU A 41 -11.77 -1.62 -3.44
N VAL A 42 -11.24 -2.80 -3.11
CA VAL A 42 -9.81 -3.12 -3.29
C VAL A 42 -9.36 -2.88 -4.73
N SER A 43 -10.14 -3.33 -5.72
CA SER A 43 -9.77 -3.12 -7.12
C SER A 43 -9.66 -1.63 -7.46
N ARG A 44 -10.66 -0.83 -7.06
CA ARG A 44 -10.65 0.63 -7.25
C ARG A 44 -9.53 1.32 -6.48
N THR A 45 -9.26 0.89 -5.25
CA THR A 45 -8.17 1.44 -4.43
C THR A 45 -6.81 1.16 -5.06
N ILE A 46 -6.58 -0.04 -5.61
CA ILE A 46 -5.33 -0.34 -6.31
C ILE A 46 -5.18 0.55 -7.55
N ASP A 47 -6.25 0.72 -8.33
CA ASP A 47 -6.21 1.55 -9.54
C ASP A 47 -5.95 3.02 -9.18
N ALA A 48 -6.58 3.54 -8.12
CA ALA A 48 -6.34 4.88 -7.60
C ALA A 48 -4.91 5.05 -7.03
N LEU A 49 -4.36 4.05 -6.34
CA LEU A 49 -2.98 4.09 -5.85
C LEU A 49 -1.98 4.18 -7.01
N LEU A 50 -2.23 3.49 -8.12
CA LEU A 50 -1.37 3.58 -9.31
C LEU A 50 -1.43 4.96 -9.94
N GLU A 51 -2.64 5.50 -10.11
CA GLU A 51 -2.85 6.84 -10.65
C GLU A 51 -2.16 7.91 -9.80
N LEU A 52 -2.42 7.92 -8.48
CA LEU A 52 -1.88 8.92 -7.57
C LEU A 52 -0.37 8.79 -7.35
N SER A 53 0.18 7.57 -7.41
CA SER A 53 1.63 7.37 -7.32
C SER A 53 2.37 7.81 -8.57
N GLY A 54 1.68 8.13 -9.67
CA GLY A 54 2.30 8.39 -10.96
C GLY A 54 2.94 7.13 -11.54
N ASN A 55 2.31 5.97 -11.37
CA ASN A 55 2.79 4.65 -11.78
C ASN A 55 4.13 4.21 -11.15
N ARG A 56 4.48 4.74 -9.97
CA ARG A 56 5.69 4.32 -9.22
C ARG A 56 5.53 3.01 -8.45
N LEU A 57 4.29 2.51 -8.34
CA LEU A 57 3.98 1.22 -7.75
C LEU A 57 3.91 0.14 -8.84
N ALA A 58 4.50 -1.02 -8.57
CA ALA A 58 4.39 -2.19 -9.44
C ALA A 58 3.20 -3.07 -9.02
N ILE A 59 2.43 -3.57 -10.00
CA ILE A 59 1.39 -4.57 -9.78
C ILE A 59 1.82 -5.93 -10.30
N GLU A 60 1.92 -6.91 -9.40
CA GLU A 60 2.15 -8.31 -9.79
C GLU A 60 0.93 -9.18 -9.50
N ARG A 61 0.66 -10.15 -10.36
CA ARG A 61 -0.31 -11.22 -10.13
C ARG A 61 0.43 -12.53 -9.88
N LYS A 62 0.22 -13.13 -8.71
CA LYS A 62 0.78 -14.46 -8.39
C LYS A 62 -0.35 -15.46 -8.19
N ARG A 63 -0.18 -16.67 -8.75
CA ARG A 63 -1.04 -17.81 -8.39
C ARG A 63 -0.67 -18.27 -6.99
N GLN A 64 -1.69 -18.49 -6.18
CA GLN A 64 -1.59 -18.90 -4.79
C GLN A 64 -2.46 -20.12 -4.59
N ARG A 65 -1.98 -21.06 -3.77
CA ARG A 65 -2.75 -22.24 -3.37
C ARG A 65 -2.94 -22.22 -1.86
N LYS A 66 -4.19 -22.29 -1.41
CA LYS A 66 -4.53 -22.35 0.01
C LYS A 66 -5.72 -23.27 0.21
N ASN A 67 -5.62 -24.20 1.16
CA ASN A 67 -6.70 -25.11 1.53
C ASN A 67 -7.29 -25.87 0.33
N GLY A 68 -6.45 -26.31 -0.61
CA GLY A 68 -6.88 -27.02 -1.82
C GLY A 68 -7.45 -26.13 -2.94
N LEU A 69 -7.67 -24.84 -2.68
CA LEU A 69 -8.13 -23.87 -3.68
C LEU A 69 -6.95 -23.10 -4.29
N GLU A 70 -7.00 -22.90 -5.60
CA GLU A 70 -6.10 -22.00 -6.33
C GLU A 70 -6.79 -20.66 -6.58
N TYR A 71 -6.07 -19.57 -6.36
CA TYR A 71 -6.53 -18.22 -6.65
C TYR A 71 -5.38 -17.37 -7.17
N THR A 72 -5.70 -16.33 -7.94
CA THR A 72 -4.72 -15.32 -8.34
C THR A 72 -4.80 -14.15 -7.37
N GLU A 73 -3.68 -13.82 -6.73
CA GLU A 73 -3.53 -12.72 -5.79
C GLU A 73 -2.80 -11.56 -6.47
N ARG A 74 -3.32 -10.34 -6.31
CA ARG A 74 -2.65 -9.10 -6.75
C ARG A 74 -1.77 -8.57 -5.61
N TYR A 75 -0.56 -8.15 -5.96
CA TYR A 75 0.39 -7.50 -5.08
C TYR A 75 0.60 -6.09 -5.59
N VAL A 76 0.42 -5.10 -4.72
CA VAL A 76 0.92 -3.74 -4.92
C VAL A 76 2.29 -3.66 -4.27
N ARG A 77 3.30 -3.22 -5.01
CA ARG A 77 4.68 -3.18 -4.53
C ARG A 77 5.31 -1.82 -4.74
N LEU A 78 5.99 -1.37 -3.71
CA LEU A 78 6.95 -0.29 -3.79
C LEU A 78 8.32 -0.94 -3.96
N MET A 79 8.94 -0.71 -5.12
CA MET A 79 10.27 -1.22 -5.41
C MET A 79 11.32 -0.38 -4.68
N GLU A 80 12.48 -0.96 -4.35
CA GLU A 80 13.56 -0.23 -3.66
C GLU A 80 14.05 0.96 -4.49
N GLU A 81 14.15 0.78 -5.81
CA GLU A 81 14.60 1.76 -6.79
C GLU A 81 13.54 2.80 -7.19
N ALA A 82 12.31 2.69 -6.69
CA ALA A 82 11.26 3.65 -7.01
C ALA A 82 11.64 5.04 -6.47
N GLU A 83 11.71 6.03 -7.35
CA GLU A 83 11.97 7.42 -6.95
C GLU A 83 10.74 8.01 -6.26
N ILE A 84 10.82 8.22 -4.94
CA ILE A 84 9.74 8.80 -4.15
C ILE A 84 10.02 10.29 -3.93
N PRO A 85 9.13 11.19 -4.38
CA PRO A 85 9.28 12.62 -4.13
C PRO A 85 9.35 12.92 -2.62
N GLY A 86 10.39 13.63 -2.19
CA GLY A 86 10.60 13.97 -0.78
C GLY A 86 11.23 12.87 0.07
N ASP A 87 11.55 11.71 -0.51
CA ASP A 87 12.28 10.63 0.16
C ASP A 87 13.78 10.96 0.18
N GLY A 88 14.18 11.74 1.18
CA GLY A 88 15.57 12.05 1.45
C GLY A 88 16.28 10.82 2.00
N THR A 89 16.71 9.90 1.14
CA THR A 89 17.65 8.82 1.50
C THR A 89 19.05 9.34 1.92
N GLY A 90 19.21 10.66 2.08
CA GLY A 90 20.33 11.31 2.76
C GLY A 90 19.98 12.09 4.04
N ALA A 91 18.77 11.95 4.61
CA ALA A 91 18.36 12.67 5.82
C ALA A 91 18.22 11.72 7.02
N THR A 92 19.35 11.28 7.58
CA THR A 92 19.42 10.90 8.98
C THR A 92 19.18 12.13 9.85
N ALA A 93 17.93 12.51 10.04
CA ALA A 93 17.38 13.15 11.22
C ALA A 93 15.95 13.56 10.90
N ARG A 94 14.99 12.98 11.62
CA ARG A 94 13.67 13.54 11.79
C ARG A 94 13.82 14.85 12.58
N THR A 95 14.27 15.92 11.94
CA THR A 95 14.07 17.26 12.49
C THR A 95 12.66 17.68 12.12
N ASN A 96 11.83 17.75 13.14
CA ASN A 96 10.50 18.32 13.08
C ASN A 96 10.63 19.75 12.52
N PRO A 97 10.03 20.12 11.38
CA PRO A 97 10.11 21.50 10.94
C PRO A 97 9.31 22.36 11.92
N ALA A 98 9.99 23.20 12.69
CA ALA A 98 9.35 24.25 13.45
C ALA A 98 8.72 25.21 12.42
N THR A 99 7.39 25.29 12.41
CA THR A 99 6.67 26.36 11.71
C THR A 99 7.18 27.69 12.25
N GLY A 100 7.88 28.44 11.40
CA GLY A 100 8.31 29.78 11.69
C GLY A 100 7.09 30.66 11.91
N ASP A 101 7.02 31.24 13.10
CA ASP A 101 6.12 32.31 13.47
C ASP A 101 6.26 33.45 12.45
N VAL A 102 5.18 33.81 11.76
CA VAL A 102 5.15 34.98 10.87
C VAL A 102 4.67 36.16 11.70
N ASP A 103 5.62 37.01 12.10
CA ASP A 103 5.33 38.29 12.75
C ASP A 103 4.63 39.22 11.76
N GLY A 104 3.51 39.81 12.18
CA GLY A 104 2.70 40.76 11.43
C GLY A 104 2.95 42.20 11.83
#